data_AF-A0A6C0AQH7-F1
#
_entry.id   AF-A0A6C0AQH7-F1
#
_cell.length_a   1.000
_cell.length_b   1.000
_cell.length_c   1.000
_cell.angle_alpha   90.00
_cell.angle_beta   90.00
_cell.angle_gamma   90.00
#
_symmetry.space_group_name_H-M   'P 1'
#
loop_
_entity.id
_entity.type
_entity.pdbx_description
1 polymer ?
#
loop_
_entity_poly.entity_id
_entity_poly.type
_entity_poly.pdbx_seq_one_letter_code
_entity_poly.pdbx_strand_id
1 'polypeptide(L)'
;MASLANVDLFGIISDLKIFLYAGFQTLPLTLAGTFLLISLFTGNFAMIFFLIGYLIIVPAITTGINIVAGFAGLAGPVDEACNSILSYPTFDTGSSPRTSSVLFTHWMGMAIFFFSYLIANAIKLYKMPPPKVTNPSEQMKNSISQKTSLRKSQMIVCLLMISLIALLFIVLRVQSGCDGYGGTLVAILVMGTYGWGWFELLSVKNDARLSDIFGIANRLLSPDALVNQPMGCYPQE
;
A
#
# COMPACT_ATOMS: atom_id res chain seq x y z
N MET A 1 29.75 9.74 43.26
CA MET A 1 28.30 10.04 43.24
C MET A 1 27.91 10.32 41.81
N ALA A 2 27.27 9.36 41.14
CA ALA A 2 26.80 9.52 39.77
C ALA A 2 25.50 10.34 39.80
N SER A 3 25.51 11.52 39.18
CA SER A 3 24.31 12.34 39.00
C SER A 3 23.44 11.71 37.91
N LEU A 4 22.46 10.92 38.32
CA LEU A 4 21.32 10.50 37.51
C LEU A 4 20.19 11.53 37.70
N ALA A 5 20.32 12.73 37.16
CA ALA A 5 19.21 13.70 37.14
C ALA A 5 19.48 14.85 36.16
N ASN A 6 18.99 14.69 34.94
CA ASN A 6 18.25 15.71 34.18
C ASN A 6 17.95 15.14 32.80
N VAL A 7 17.09 14.11 32.79
CA VAL A 7 16.39 13.74 31.56
C VAL A 7 15.35 14.83 31.34
N ASP A 8 15.66 15.77 30.45
CA ASP A 8 14.74 16.85 30.09
C ASP A 8 13.56 16.26 29.31
N LEU A 9 12.38 16.29 29.92
CA LEU A 9 11.14 15.80 29.31
C LEU A 9 10.87 16.48 27.97
N PHE A 10 11.25 17.76 27.82
CA PHE A 10 11.12 18.50 26.56
C PHE A 10 12.06 17.98 25.48
N GLY A 11 13.27 17.57 25.87
CA GLY A 11 14.22 16.89 24.97
C GLY A 11 13.64 15.59 24.43
N ILE A 12 13.09 14.74 25.30
CA ILE A 12 12.45 13.48 24.89
C ILE A 12 11.28 13.71 23.92
N ILE A 13 10.41 14.68 24.22
CA ILE A 13 9.25 14.97 23.37
C ILE A 13 9.69 15.49 22.00
N SER A 14 10.74 16.32 21.96
CA SER A 14 11.34 16.81 20.72
C SER A 14 11.92 15.66 19.89
N ASP A 15 12.69 14.78 20.51
CA ASP A 15 13.31 13.63 19.84
C ASP A 15 12.25 12.67 19.29
N LEU A 16 11.18 12.42 20.06
CA LEU A 16 10.06 11.59 19.60
C LEU A 16 9.37 12.21 18.37
N LYS A 17 9.18 13.52 18.36
CA LYS A 17 8.58 14.22 17.21
C LYS A 17 9.46 14.10 15.96
N ILE A 18 10.77 14.29 16.11
CA ILE A 18 11.73 14.15 15.01
C ILE A 18 11.74 12.72 14.49
N PHE A 19 11.76 11.74 15.40
CA PHE A 19 11.70 10.33 15.05
C PHE A 19 10.42 9.96 14.29
N LEU A 20 9.24 10.41 14.77
CA LEU A 20 7.96 10.18 14.10
C LEU A 20 7.91 10.85 12.72
N TYR A 21 8.45 12.06 12.60
CA TYR A 21 8.50 12.78 11.32
C TYR A 21 9.43 12.08 10.31
N ALA A 22 10.62 11.66 10.74
CA ALA A 22 11.54 10.88 9.92
C ALA A 22 10.92 9.52 9.49
N GLY A 23 10.22 8.86 10.42
CA GLY A 23 9.47 7.65 10.13
C GLY A 23 8.35 7.88 9.11
N PHE A 24 7.63 9.00 9.21
CA PHE A 24 6.59 9.37 8.25
C PHE A 24 7.15 9.67 6.86
N GLN A 25 8.27 10.39 6.77
CA GLN A 25 8.95 10.66 5.50
C GLN A 25 9.45 9.39 4.81
N THR A 26 9.91 8.40 5.58
CA THR A 26 10.43 7.13 5.05
C THR A 26 9.39 6.02 4.96
N LEU A 27 8.16 6.26 5.44
CA LEU A 27 7.10 5.27 5.58
C LEU A 27 6.87 4.41 4.32
N PRO A 28 6.73 4.98 3.09
CA PRO A 28 6.60 4.17 1.88
C PRO A 28 7.71 3.13 1.69
N LEU A 29 8.97 3.54 1.90
CA LEU A 29 10.12 2.65 1.76
C LEU A 29 10.17 1.63 2.91
N THR A 30 9.88 2.05 4.14
CA THR A 30 9.85 1.13 5.29
C THR A 30 8.76 0.07 5.10
N LEU A 31 7.58 0.45 4.59
CA LEU A 31 6.50 -0.49 4.25
C LEU A 31 6.93 -1.46 3.15
N ALA A 32 7.56 -0.98 2.08
CA ALA A 32 8.05 -1.83 1.02
C ALA A 32 9.13 -2.81 1.50
N GLY A 33 10.10 -2.34 2.29
CA GLY A 33 11.13 -3.20 2.88
C GLY A 33 10.52 -4.25 3.81
N THR A 34 9.55 -3.87 4.63
CA THR A 34 8.83 -4.81 5.51
C THR A 34 8.05 -5.85 4.70
N PHE A 35 7.33 -5.43 3.66
CA PHE A 35 6.58 -6.34 2.79
C PHE A 35 7.51 -7.27 2.03
N LEU A 36 8.68 -6.80 1.60
CA LEU A 36 9.67 -7.62 0.92
C LEU A 36 10.17 -8.72 1.85
N LEU A 37 10.56 -8.38 3.08
CA LEU A 37 10.99 -9.36 4.08
C LEU A 37 9.88 -10.39 4.36
N ILE A 38 8.66 -9.93 4.63
CA ILE A 38 7.52 -10.84 4.88
C ILE A 38 7.27 -11.73 3.66
N SER A 39 7.32 -11.18 2.45
CA SER A 39 7.07 -11.94 1.22
C SER A 39 8.11 -13.04 0.99
N LEU A 40 9.38 -12.77 1.30
CA LEU A 40 10.46 -13.75 1.18
C LEU A 40 10.33 -14.88 2.20
N PHE A 41 9.97 -14.55 3.46
CA PHE A 41 9.79 -15.56 4.50
C PHE A 41 8.50 -16.38 4.35
N THR A 42 7.45 -15.80 3.80
CA THR A 42 6.14 -16.47 3.65
C THR A 42 5.92 -17.08 2.27
N GLY A 43 6.78 -16.79 1.29
CA GLY A 43 6.58 -17.18 -0.11
C GLY A 43 5.32 -16.58 -0.73
N ASN A 44 4.84 -15.42 -0.22
CA ASN A 44 3.61 -14.82 -0.68
C ASN A 44 3.82 -14.02 -1.98
N PHE A 45 3.56 -14.67 -3.12
CA PHE A 45 3.67 -14.05 -4.45
C PHE A 45 2.83 -12.78 -4.62
N ALA A 46 1.69 -12.65 -3.93
CA ALA A 46 0.87 -11.45 -4.03
C ALA A 46 1.60 -10.19 -3.54
N MET A 47 2.40 -10.32 -2.48
CA MET A 47 3.23 -9.22 -1.98
C MET A 47 4.36 -8.89 -2.97
N ILE A 48 4.95 -9.88 -3.63
CA ILE A 48 6.02 -9.67 -4.62
C ILE A 48 5.49 -8.88 -5.83
N PHE A 49 4.34 -9.27 -6.39
CA PHE A 49 3.74 -8.55 -7.52
C PHE A 49 3.25 -7.15 -7.14
N PHE A 50 2.74 -6.99 -5.92
CA PHE A 50 2.47 -5.67 -5.37
C PHE A 50 3.75 -4.81 -5.33
N LEU A 51 4.85 -5.35 -4.80
CA LEU A 51 6.14 -4.65 -4.68
C LEU A 51 6.73 -4.26 -6.04
N ILE A 52 6.55 -5.06 -7.09
CA ILE A 52 6.97 -4.68 -8.44
C ILE A 52 6.22 -3.42 -8.90
N GLY A 53 4.90 -3.39 -8.74
CA GLY A 53 4.09 -2.20 -9.02
C GLY A 53 4.53 -1.01 -8.17
N TYR A 54 4.76 -1.25 -6.88
CA TYR A 54 5.07 -0.23 -5.88
C TYR A 54 6.45 0.42 -6.01
N LEU A 55 7.50 -0.38 -6.18
CA LEU A 55 8.90 0.07 -6.16
C LEU A 55 9.44 0.43 -7.53
N ILE A 56 8.89 -0.15 -8.60
CA ILE A 56 9.41 0.06 -9.96
C ILE A 56 8.47 0.96 -10.74
N ILE A 57 7.20 0.56 -10.85
CA ILE A 57 6.30 1.21 -11.79
C ILE A 57 5.82 2.56 -11.25
N VAL A 58 5.43 2.65 -9.99
CA VAL A 58 4.97 3.92 -9.39
C VAL A 58 6.05 5.02 -9.47
N PRO A 59 7.33 4.79 -9.11
CA PRO A 59 8.37 5.79 -9.30
C PRO A 59 8.57 6.18 -10.76
N ALA A 60 8.54 5.22 -11.68
CA ALA A 60 8.67 5.49 -13.11
C ALA A 60 7.53 6.39 -13.62
N ILE A 61 6.27 6.08 -13.26
CA ILE A 61 5.10 6.91 -13.62
C ILE A 61 5.21 8.29 -12.99
N THR A 62 5.58 8.38 -11.71
CA THR A 62 5.71 9.66 -10.98
C THR A 62 6.77 10.55 -11.62
N THR A 63 7.95 9.99 -11.93
CA THR A 63 9.01 10.71 -12.64
C THR A 63 8.56 11.16 -14.02
N GLY A 64 7.89 10.30 -14.78
CA GLY A 64 7.35 10.66 -16.10
C GLY A 64 6.34 11.82 -16.03
N ILE A 65 5.43 11.80 -15.07
CA ILE A 65 4.44 12.86 -14.87
C ILE A 65 5.11 14.16 -14.43
N ASN A 66 6.08 14.11 -13.52
CA ASN A 66 6.81 15.30 -13.09
C ASN A 66 7.61 15.94 -14.23
N ILE A 67 8.20 15.14 -15.13
CA ILE A 67 8.88 15.65 -16.33
C ILE A 67 7.86 16.38 -17.23
N VAL A 68 6.73 15.76 -17.54
CA VAL A 68 5.68 16.36 -18.37
C VAL A 68 5.11 17.63 -17.73
N ALA A 69 4.86 17.61 -16.43
CA ALA A 69 4.37 18.76 -15.68
C ALA A 69 5.39 19.90 -15.64
N GLY A 70 6.69 19.59 -15.60
CA GLY A 70 7.77 20.56 -15.72
C GLY A 70 7.73 21.28 -17.07
N PHE A 71 7.59 20.54 -18.17
CA PHE A 71 7.42 21.14 -19.50
C PHE A 71 6.15 21.98 -19.65
N ALA A 72 5.07 21.59 -18.95
CA ALA A 72 3.81 22.32 -18.97
C ALA A 72 3.75 23.52 -17.99
N GLY A 73 4.80 23.76 -17.19
CA GLY A 73 4.81 24.82 -16.18
C GLY A 73 3.84 24.59 -15.02
N LEU A 74 3.45 23.33 -14.77
CA LEU A 74 2.54 22.94 -13.69
C LEU A 74 3.27 22.48 -12.43
N ALA A 75 4.59 22.27 -12.51
CA ALA A 75 5.42 21.84 -11.39
C ALA A 75 5.77 23.02 -10.45
N GLY A 76 5.70 22.77 -9.15
CA GLY A 76 6.00 23.77 -8.11
C GLY A 76 7.29 23.44 -7.35
N PRO A 77 7.95 24.43 -6.73
CA PRO A 77 9.15 24.17 -5.94
C PRO A 77 8.82 23.35 -4.69
N VAL A 78 9.62 22.32 -4.44
CA VAL A 78 9.53 21.44 -3.28
C VAL A 78 10.93 21.26 -2.70
N ASP A 79 11.01 21.31 -1.38
CA ASP A 79 12.25 21.04 -0.62
C ASP A 79 12.73 19.60 -0.88
N GLU A 80 14.03 19.40 -1.08
CA GLU A 80 14.61 18.06 -1.22
C GLU A 80 14.31 17.16 -0.02
N ALA A 81 14.13 17.73 1.18
CA ALA A 81 13.73 16.97 2.38
C ALA A 81 12.36 16.28 2.24
N CYS A 82 11.52 16.73 1.30
CA CYS A 82 10.25 16.10 1.01
C CYS A 82 10.37 14.91 0.07
N ASN A 83 11.48 14.73 -0.66
CA ASN A 83 11.65 13.59 -1.55
C ASN A 83 12.09 12.33 -0.78
N SER A 84 11.36 11.23 -0.98
CA SER A 84 11.66 9.94 -0.36
C SER A 84 12.87 9.24 -0.99
N ILE A 85 13.22 9.63 -2.22
CA ILE A 85 14.45 9.22 -2.89
C ILE A 85 15.34 10.47 -2.90
N LEU A 86 16.36 10.47 -2.04
CA LEU A 86 17.39 11.50 -2.07
C LEU A 86 18.04 11.49 -3.45
N SER A 87 18.00 12.64 -4.14
CA SER A 87 18.81 12.80 -5.33
C SER A 87 20.27 12.66 -4.91
N TYR A 88 21.05 11.82 -5.62
CA TYR A 88 22.47 11.68 -5.32
C TYR A 88 23.10 13.09 -5.24
N PRO A 89 23.94 13.37 -4.23
CA PRO A 89 24.61 14.66 -4.16
C PRO A 89 25.52 14.76 -5.38
N THR A 90 25.07 15.47 -6.41
CA THR A 90 25.99 16.02 -7.41
C THR A 90 27.01 16.84 -6.63
N PHE A 91 28.30 16.67 -6.95
CA PHE A 91 29.42 17.37 -6.31
C PHE A 91 29.44 18.89 -6.61
N ASP A 92 28.27 19.54 -6.61
CA ASP A 92 28.16 20.99 -6.68
C ASP A 92 28.40 21.56 -5.29
N THR A 93 29.55 22.20 -5.15
CA THR A 93 30.10 22.90 -3.98
C THR A 93 29.34 24.18 -3.59
N GLY A 94 28.12 24.37 -4.10
CA GLY A 94 27.29 25.54 -3.82
C GLY A 94 26.26 25.26 -2.72
N SER A 95 26.38 25.94 -1.58
CA SER A 95 25.52 25.88 -0.39
C SER A 95 24.11 26.47 -0.56
N SER A 96 23.54 26.45 -1.77
CA SER A 96 22.15 26.89 -1.97
C SER A 96 21.19 25.73 -1.71
N PRO A 97 20.10 25.96 -0.94
CA PRO A 97 19.07 24.94 -0.75
C PRO A 97 18.52 24.54 -2.11
N ARG A 98 18.75 23.28 -2.47
CA ARG A 98 18.30 22.73 -3.74
C ARG A 98 16.79 22.57 -3.67
N THR A 99 16.09 23.28 -4.54
CA THR A 99 14.65 23.13 -4.70
C THR A 99 14.42 22.33 -5.98
N SER A 100 13.65 21.25 -5.87
CA SER A 100 13.22 20.48 -7.04
C SER A 100 11.83 20.96 -7.44
N SER A 101 11.58 21.12 -8.74
CA SER A 101 10.24 21.45 -9.22
C SER A 101 9.50 20.16 -9.55
N VAL A 102 8.45 19.84 -8.80
CA VAL A 102 7.63 18.63 -9.00
C VAL A 102 6.14 18.98 -8.89
N LEU A 103 5.29 18.20 -9.56
CA LEU A 103 3.84 18.31 -9.41
C LEU A 103 3.39 17.62 -8.13
N PHE A 104 3.89 16.41 -7.88
CA PHE A 104 3.75 15.69 -6.61
C PHE A 104 4.98 14.81 -6.36
N THR A 105 5.27 14.54 -5.09
CA THR A 105 6.45 13.77 -4.67
C THR A 105 6.27 12.27 -4.89
N HIS A 106 7.37 11.52 -5.01
CA HIS A 106 7.34 10.05 -5.05
C HIS A 106 6.63 9.45 -3.83
N TRP A 107 6.79 10.08 -2.66
CA TRP A 107 6.08 9.69 -1.44
C TRP A 107 4.57 9.69 -1.65
N MET A 108 4.02 10.77 -2.22
CA MET A 108 2.59 10.93 -2.46
C MET A 108 2.08 9.88 -3.45
N GLY A 109 2.81 9.68 -4.54
CA GLY A 109 2.46 8.67 -5.55
C GLY A 109 2.44 7.25 -4.98
N MET A 110 3.47 6.87 -4.21
CA MET A 110 3.55 5.58 -3.53
C MET A 110 2.43 5.41 -2.50
N ALA A 111 2.19 6.39 -1.63
CA ALA A 111 1.16 6.31 -0.60
C ALA A 111 -0.24 6.10 -1.20
N ILE A 112 -0.60 6.89 -2.21
CA ILE A 112 -1.91 6.80 -2.88
C ILE A 112 -2.07 5.46 -3.59
N PHE A 113 -1.05 5.00 -4.31
CA PHE A 113 -1.10 3.68 -4.95
C PHE A 113 -1.32 2.57 -3.91
N PHE A 114 -0.59 2.59 -2.80
CA PHE A 114 -0.74 1.59 -1.73
C PHE A 114 -2.15 1.58 -1.16
N PHE A 115 -2.68 2.73 -0.74
CA PHE A 115 -4.01 2.79 -0.16
C PHE A 115 -5.09 2.42 -1.17
N SER A 116 -4.98 2.85 -2.42
CA SER A 116 -5.92 2.46 -3.48
C SER A 116 -5.90 0.95 -3.72
N TYR A 117 -4.70 0.34 -3.77
CA TYR A 117 -4.56 -1.11 -3.92
C TYR A 117 -5.23 -1.87 -2.75
N LEU A 118 -5.01 -1.42 -1.50
CA LEU A 118 -5.65 -2.03 -0.33
C LEU A 118 -7.18 -1.88 -0.34
N ILE A 119 -7.69 -0.73 -0.77
CA ILE A 119 -9.12 -0.49 -0.93
C ILE A 119 -9.71 -1.43 -1.99
N ALA A 120 -9.07 -1.55 -3.16
CA ALA A 120 -9.50 -2.46 -4.23
C ALA A 120 -9.54 -3.91 -3.72
N ASN A 121 -8.52 -4.33 -2.97
CA ASN A 121 -8.46 -5.64 -2.33
C ASN A 121 -9.63 -5.87 -1.35
N ALA A 122 -9.83 -4.95 -0.40
CA ALA A 122 -10.93 -5.04 0.57
C ALA A 122 -12.30 -5.13 -0.11
N ILE A 123 -12.53 -4.34 -1.15
CA ILE A 123 -13.79 -4.33 -1.90
C ILE A 123 -14.00 -5.66 -2.64
N LYS A 124 -12.95 -6.20 -3.28
CA LYS A 124 -13.03 -7.49 -3.98
C LYS A 124 -13.38 -8.63 -3.03
N LEU A 125 -12.72 -8.68 -1.86
CA LEU A 125 -12.99 -9.70 -0.83
C LEU A 125 -14.37 -9.56 -0.21
N TYR A 126 -14.87 -8.33 -0.03
CA TYR A 126 -16.23 -8.07 0.43
C TYR A 126 -17.27 -8.58 -0.58
N LYS A 127 -17.04 -8.32 -1.88
CA LYS A 127 -17.93 -8.73 -2.98
C LYS A 127 -17.83 -10.20 -3.35
N MET A 128 -16.80 -10.91 -2.88
CA MET A 128 -16.62 -12.33 -3.17
C MET A 128 -17.87 -13.13 -2.73
N PRO A 129 -18.43 -14.00 -3.58
CA PRO A 129 -19.57 -14.82 -3.20
C PRO A 129 -19.19 -15.85 -2.12
N PRO A 130 -20.16 -16.42 -1.40
CA PRO A 130 -19.93 -17.61 -0.59
C PRO A 130 -19.55 -18.80 -1.50
N PRO A 131 -18.74 -19.76 -1.01
CA PRO A 131 -18.43 -20.96 -1.77
C PRO A 131 -19.70 -21.76 -2.08
N LYS A 132 -19.84 -22.22 -3.33
CA LYS A 132 -20.90 -23.13 -3.74
C LYS A 132 -20.49 -24.55 -3.39
N VAL A 133 -21.31 -25.24 -2.61
CA VAL A 133 -21.09 -26.66 -2.27
C VAL A 133 -22.28 -27.46 -2.75
N THR A 134 -22.02 -28.61 -3.38
CA THR A 134 -23.06 -29.53 -3.85
C THR A 134 -23.60 -30.35 -2.68
N ASN A 135 -24.91 -30.34 -2.45
CA ASN A 135 -25.59 -31.07 -1.36
C ASN A 135 -25.00 -30.82 0.05
N PRO A 136 -24.86 -29.55 0.51
CA PRO A 136 -24.29 -29.27 1.81
C PRO A 136 -25.24 -29.71 2.93
N SER A 137 -24.71 -30.33 3.97
CA SER A 137 -25.45 -30.57 5.20
C SER A 137 -25.89 -29.25 5.83
N GLU A 138 -26.96 -29.25 6.63
CA GLU A 138 -27.44 -28.04 7.32
C GLU A 138 -26.36 -27.39 8.20
N GLN A 139 -25.55 -28.20 8.89
CA GLN A 139 -24.42 -27.73 9.66
C GLN A 139 -23.37 -27.01 8.78
N MET A 140 -23.13 -27.53 7.57
CA MET A 140 -22.21 -26.91 6.63
C MET A 140 -22.75 -25.58 6.09
N LYS A 141 -24.05 -25.51 5.73
CA LYS A 141 -24.70 -24.25 5.31
C LYS A 141 -24.57 -23.16 6.37
N ASN A 142 -24.83 -23.49 7.64
CA ASN A 142 -24.70 -22.56 8.76
C ASN A 142 -23.25 -22.08 8.92
N SER A 143 -22.27 -22.99 8.82
CA SER A 143 -20.86 -22.63 8.93
C SER A 143 -20.37 -21.73 7.78
N ILE A 144 -20.84 -21.96 6.55
CA ILE A 144 -20.50 -21.15 5.37
C ILE A 144 -21.09 -19.75 5.51
N SER A 145 -22.35 -19.66 5.92
CA SER A 145 -23.03 -18.39 6.15
C SER A 145 -22.31 -17.56 7.23
N GLN A 146 -21.97 -18.19 8.36
CA GLN A 146 -21.25 -17.55 9.45
C GLN A 146 -19.87 -17.04 9.02
N LYS A 147 -19.06 -17.89 8.36
CA LYS A 147 -17.73 -17.49 7.86
C LYS A 147 -17.80 -16.37 6.82
N THR A 148 -18.80 -16.40 5.94
CA THR A 148 -19.02 -15.36 4.94
C THR A 148 -19.40 -14.03 5.60
N SER A 149 -20.28 -14.06 6.60
CA SER A 149 -20.67 -12.87 7.36
C SER A 149 -19.47 -12.24 8.10
N LEU A 150 -18.68 -13.08 8.79
CA LEU A 150 -17.46 -12.62 9.48
C LEU A 150 -16.45 -11.98 8.51
N ARG A 151 -16.18 -12.62 7.36
CA ARG A 151 -15.31 -12.05 6.32
C ARG A 151 -15.81 -10.69 5.87
N LYS A 152 -17.10 -10.57 5.53
CA LYS A 152 -17.68 -9.32 5.06
C LYS A 152 -17.59 -8.21 6.11
N SER A 153 -17.89 -8.53 7.37
CA SER A 153 -17.77 -7.58 8.48
C SER A 153 -16.31 -7.12 8.65
N GLN A 154 -15.35 -8.05 8.65
CA GLN A 154 -13.93 -7.74 8.73
C GLN A 154 -13.49 -6.82 7.58
N MET A 155 -13.94 -7.07 6.34
CA MET A 155 -13.60 -6.23 5.20
C MET A 155 -14.19 -4.82 5.26
N ILE A 156 -15.40 -4.66 5.82
CA ILE A 156 -15.97 -3.32 6.07
C ILE A 156 -15.11 -2.56 7.08
N VAL A 157 -14.76 -3.19 8.20
CA VAL A 157 -13.92 -2.55 9.22
C VAL A 157 -12.55 -2.18 8.64
N CYS A 158 -11.91 -3.10 7.90
CA CYS A 158 -10.65 -2.81 7.21
C CYS A 158 -10.78 -1.63 6.24
N LEU A 159 -11.82 -1.59 5.42
CA LEU A 159 -12.05 -0.52 4.45
C LEU A 159 -12.17 0.85 5.12
N LEU A 160 -12.92 0.94 6.23
CA LEU A 160 -13.06 2.17 7.00
C LEU A 160 -11.72 2.61 7.61
N MET A 161 -10.98 1.69 8.23
CA MET A 161 -9.68 1.99 8.83
C MET A 161 -8.65 2.44 7.80
N ILE A 162 -8.56 1.74 6.67
CA ILE A 162 -7.64 2.08 5.56
C ILE A 162 -7.97 3.49 5.04
N SER A 163 -9.25 3.79 4.83
CA SER A 163 -9.69 5.09 4.30
C SER A 163 -9.38 6.24 5.27
N LEU A 164 -9.59 6.03 6.58
CA LEU A 164 -9.27 7.03 7.60
C LEU A 164 -7.77 7.29 7.71
N ILE A 165 -6.96 6.23 7.72
CA ILE A 165 -5.50 6.35 7.77
C ILE A 165 -4.96 7.01 6.51
N ALA A 166 -5.47 6.62 5.33
CA ALA A 166 -5.12 7.24 4.06
C ALA A 166 -5.40 8.75 4.07
N LEU A 167 -6.61 9.15 4.49
CA LEU A 167 -6.99 10.55 4.59
C LEU A 167 -6.08 11.30 5.57
N LEU A 168 -5.83 10.74 6.76
CA LEU A 168 -4.95 11.34 7.75
C LEU A 168 -3.55 11.58 7.18
N PHE A 169 -2.94 10.58 6.54
CA PHE A 169 -1.58 10.70 6.02
C PHE A 169 -1.50 11.68 4.85
N ILE A 170 -2.49 11.71 3.97
CA ILE A 170 -2.55 12.69 2.88
C ILE A 170 -2.69 14.11 3.45
N VAL A 171 -3.57 14.33 4.43
CA VAL A 171 -3.76 15.65 5.07
C VAL A 171 -2.49 16.10 5.77
N LEU A 172 -1.86 15.24 6.57
CA LEU A 172 -0.60 15.56 7.24
C LEU A 172 0.52 15.91 6.26
N ARG A 173 0.58 15.20 5.13
CA ARG A 173 1.57 15.45 4.07
C ARG A 173 1.37 16.78 3.37
N VAL A 174 0.13 17.12 3.04
CA VAL A 174 -0.18 18.42 2.41
C VAL A 174 0.06 19.57 3.41
N GLN A 175 -0.31 19.39 4.67
CA GLN A 175 -0.07 20.38 5.72
C GLN A 175 1.42 20.58 6.05
N SER A 176 2.27 19.59 5.79
CA SER A 176 3.73 19.76 5.94
C SER A 176 4.36 20.59 4.82
N GLY A 177 3.59 21.01 3.81
CA GLY A 177 4.07 21.82 2.69
C GLY A 177 4.86 21.03 1.64
N CYS A 178 4.91 19.70 1.75
CA CYS A 178 5.67 18.86 0.82
C CYS A 178 4.96 18.61 -0.51
N ASP A 179 3.62 18.64 -0.51
CA ASP A 179 2.81 18.41 -1.68
C ASP A 179 1.67 19.44 -1.73
N GLY A 180 1.47 20.07 -2.89
CA GLY A 180 0.37 21.01 -3.08
C GLY A 180 -0.98 20.29 -3.24
N TYR A 181 -2.09 20.98 -2.93
CA TYR A 181 -3.44 20.43 -3.09
C TYR A 181 -3.73 19.99 -4.54
N GLY A 182 -3.33 20.79 -5.53
CA GLY A 182 -3.52 20.46 -6.95
C GLY A 182 -2.75 19.21 -7.38
N GLY A 183 -1.46 19.13 -7.00
CA GLY A 183 -0.62 17.96 -7.23
C GLY A 183 -1.17 16.70 -6.55
N THR A 184 -1.67 16.84 -5.32
CA THR A 184 -2.31 15.76 -4.56
C THR A 184 -3.56 15.24 -5.26
N LEU A 185 -4.43 16.12 -5.78
CA LEU A 185 -5.61 15.69 -6.52
C LEU A 185 -5.24 14.91 -7.78
N VAL A 186 -4.25 15.39 -8.53
CA VAL A 186 -3.73 14.67 -9.72
C VAL A 186 -3.16 13.30 -9.31
N ALA A 187 -2.39 13.25 -8.22
CA ALA A 187 -1.86 11.99 -7.71
C ALA A 187 -2.98 11.02 -7.32
N ILE A 188 -4.06 11.49 -6.66
CA ILE A 188 -5.21 10.64 -6.29
C ILE A 188 -5.87 10.06 -7.54
N LEU A 189 -6.09 10.86 -8.57
CA LEU A 189 -6.71 10.39 -9.80
C LEU A 189 -5.81 9.40 -10.54
N VAL A 190 -4.54 9.73 -10.74
CA VAL A 190 -3.63 8.90 -11.55
C VAL A 190 -3.17 7.67 -10.78
N MET A 191 -2.59 7.84 -9.59
CA MET A 191 -2.06 6.73 -8.80
C MET A 191 -3.16 5.92 -8.12
N GLY A 192 -4.31 6.54 -7.84
CA GLY A 192 -5.48 5.82 -7.35
C GLY A 192 -6.05 4.89 -8.41
N THR A 193 -6.28 5.39 -9.63
CA THR A 193 -6.74 4.54 -10.74
C THR A 193 -5.71 3.47 -11.10
N TYR A 194 -4.42 3.81 -11.09
CA TYR A 194 -3.35 2.84 -11.33
C TYR A 194 -3.29 1.76 -10.25
N GLY A 195 -3.38 2.12 -8.96
CA GLY A 195 -3.40 1.15 -7.85
C GLY A 195 -4.58 0.17 -7.94
N TRP A 196 -5.76 0.68 -8.29
CA TRP A 196 -6.94 -0.15 -8.54
C TRP A 196 -6.75 -1.06 -9.76
N GLY A 197 -6.28 -0.49 -10.88
CA GLY A 197 -6.05 -1.22 -12.12
C GLY A 197 -5.01 -2.33 -11.97
N TRP A 198 -3.93 -2.07 -11.22
CA TRP A 198 -2.91 -3.06 -10.90
C TRP A 198 -3.50 -4.23 -10.10
N PHE A 199 -4.33 -3.94 -9.10
CA PHE A 199 -5.05 -4.98 -8.36
C PHE A 199 -5.96 -5.81 -9.27
N GLU A 200 -6.79 -5.16 -10.10
CA GLU A 200 -7.72 -5.87 -10.98
C GLU A 200 -6.98 -6.75 -12.00
N LEU A 201 -5.89 -6.23 -12.60
CA LEU A 201 -5.03 -6.95 -13.54
C LEU A 201 -4.48 -8.26 -12.94
N LEU A 202 -4.01 -8.21 -11.68
CA LEU A 202 -3.53 -9.39 -10.96
C LEU A 202 -4.67 -10.35 -10.56
N SER A 203 -5.91 -9.85 -10.47
CA SER A 203 -7.07 -10.63 -10.01
C SER A 203 -7.79 -11.43 -11.11
N VAL A 204 -7.67 -11.03 -12.39
CA VAL A 204 -8.51 -11.52 -13.50
C VAL A 204 -8.54 -13.05 -13.62
N LYS A 205 -7.39 -13.71 -13.45
CA LYS A 205 -7.23 -15.15 -13.73
C LYS A 205 -7.16 -16.05 -12.49
N ASN A 206 -7.18 -15.49 -11.28
CA ASN A 206 -6.81 -16.23 -10.07
C ASN A 206 -7.78 -16.02 -8.89
N ASP A 207 -9.03 -15.62 -9.13
CA ASP A 207 -10.01 -15.33 -8.07
C ASP A 207 -9.45 -14.38 -6.99
N ALA A 208 -8.67 -13.39 -7.41
CA ALA A 208 -7.96 -12.44 -6.56
C ALA A 208 -6.87 -13.03 -5.62
N ARG A 209 -6.51 -14.32 -5.72
CA ARG A 209 -5.48 -14.94 -4.87
C ARG A 209 -4.08 -14.35 -5.04
N LEU A 210 -3.69 -14.06 -6.28
CA LEU A 210 -2.43 -13.40 -6.60
C LEU A 210 -2.42 -11.90 -6.28
N SER A 211 -3.58 -11.27 -6.10
CA SER A 211 -3.68 -9.86 -5.77
C SER A 211 -3.95 -9.61 -4.28
N ASP A 212 -4.25 -10.67 -3.52
CA ASP A 212 -4.67 -10.57 -2.12
C ASP A 212 -3.50 -10.47 -1.12
N ILE A 213 -3.17 -9.24 -0.75
CA ILE A 213 -2.21 -8.90 0.30
C ILE A 213 -2.70 -9.27 1.71
N PHE A 214 -4.02 -9.30 1.97
CA PHE A 214 -4.54 -9.69 3.29
C PHE A 214 -4.45 -11.20 3.52
N GLY A 215 -4.25 -11.99 2.45
CA GLY A 215 -4.11 -13.44 2.51
C GLY A 215 -5.39 -14.18 2.91
N ILE A 216 -6.54 -13.53 2.82
CA ILE A 216 -7.86 -14.09 3.14
C ILE A 216 -8.31 -15.04 2.03
N ALA A 217 -8.20 -14.64 0.76
CA ALA A 217 -8.52 -15.46 -0.40
C ALA A 217 -7.67 -16.74 -0.47
N ASN A 218 -6.40 -16.66 -0.07
CA ASN A 218 -5.50 -17.81 -0.02
C ASN A 218 -5.85 -18.81 1.10
N ARG A 219 -6.56 -18.35 2.14
CA ARG A 219 -7.07 -19.21 3.23
C ARG A 219 -8.45 -19.79 2.94
N LEU A 220 -9.15 -19.28 1.93
CA LEU A 220 -10.41 -19.85 1.47
C LEU A 220 -10.10 -21.02 0.54
N LEU A 221 -10.51 -22.22 0.96
CA LEU A 221 -10.50 -23.42 0.10
C LEU A 221 -11.12 -23.07 -1.25
N SER A 222 -10.50 -23.54 -2.35
CA SER A 222 -11.15 -23.40 -3.66
C SER A 222 -12.49 -24.14 -3.60
N PRO A 223 -13.53 -23.63 -4.28
CA PRO A 223 -14.81 -24.34 -4.38
C PRO A 223 -14.64 -25.80 -4.82
N ASP A 224 -13.67 -26.07 -5.68
CA ASP A 224 -13.34 -27.41 -6.19
C ASP A 224 -12.80 -28.35 -5.10
N ALA A 225 -12.10 -27.82 -4.09
CA ALA A 225 -11.60 -28.61 -2.96
C ALA A 225 -12.71 -28.98 -1.95
N LEU A 226 -13.89 -28.35 -2.05
CA LEU A 226 -15.05 -28.68 -1.21
C LEU A 226 -15.96 -29.71 -1.87
N VAL A 227 -15.78 -30.00 -3.16
CA VAL A 227 -16.45 -31.12 -3.80
C VAL A 227 -15.69 -32.37 -3.36
N ASN A 228 -16.36 -33.26 -2.61
CA ASN A 228 -15.87 -34.61 -2.28
C ASN A 228 -15.76 -35.44 -3.57
N GLN A 229 -14.86 -35.06 -4.47
CA GLN A 229 -14.34 -35.99 -5.46
C GLN A 229 -13.20 -36.74 -4.77
N PRO A 230 -13.12 -38.08 -4.90
CA PRO A 230 -11.98 -38.82 -4.41
C PRO A 230 -10.73 -38.22 -5.06
N MET A 231 -9.89 -37.54 -4.28
CA MET A 231 -8.56 -37.11 -4.73
C MET A 231 -7.70 -38.37 -4.84
N GLY A 232 -7.87 -39.08 -5.95
CA GLY A 232 -6.94 -40.12 -6.36
C GLY A 232 -5.64 -39.47 -6.78
N CYS A 233 -4.56 -39.74 -6.07
CA CYS A 233 -3.22 -39.49 -6.60
C CYS A 233 -3.06 -40.36 -7.85
N TYR A 234 -3.23 -39.79 -9.04
CA TYR A 234 -2.84 -40.46 -10.27
C TYR A 234 -1.33 -40.30 -10.43
N PRO A 235 -0.56 -41.40 -10.60
CA PRO A 235 0.81 -41.28 -11.04
C PRO A 235 0.80 -40.57 -12.41
N GLN A 236 1.56 -39.48 -12.52
CA GLN A 236 1.85 -38.88 -13.82
C GLN A 236 2.84 -39.82 -14.52
N GLU A 237 2.38 -40.49 -15.58
CA GLU A 237 3.25 -41.19 -16.53
C GLU A 237 4.07 -40.19 -17.36
#